data_AF-A0A5Y8WLN6-F1
#
_entry.id   AF-A0A5Y8WLN6-F1
#
_cell.length_a   1.000
_cell.length_b   1.000
_cell.length_c   1.000
_cell.angle_alpha   90.00
_cell.angle_beta   90.00
_cell.angle_gamma   90.00
#
_symmetry.space_group_name_H-M   'P 1'
#
loop_
_entity.id
_entity.type
_entity.pdbx_description
1 polymer ?
#
loop_
_entity_poly.entity_id
_entity_poly.type
_entity_poly.pdbx_seq_one_letter_code
_entity_poly.pdbx_strand_id
1 'polypeptide(L)' 'NLDQIEEKIDTLILFRKGEVALEILPKLVEKNIKNLCLQLGISNETAKEECKKLDINFIQNRCIMLEYPYFKTKEK' A
#
# COMPACT_ATOMS: atom_id res chain seq x y z
N ASN A 1 -13.60 2.00 -8.49
CA ASN A 1 -13.44 0.63 -7.96
C ASN A 1 -12.14 0.05 -8.56
N LEU A 2 -11.35 -0.76 -7.84
CA LEU A 2 -10.12 -1.38 -8.39
C LEU A 2 -10.42 -2.23 -9.64
N ASP A 3 -11.61 -2.83 -9.70
CA ASP A 3 -12.08 -3.62 -10.85
C ASP A 3 -12.05 -2.88 -12.19
N GLN A 4 -12.23 -1.57 -12.16
CA GLN A 4 -12.35 -0.75 -13.37
C GLN A 4 -10.99 -0.36 -13.97
N ILE A 5 -9.89 -0.73 -13.31
CA ILE A 5 -8.53 -0.45 -13.76
C ILE A 5 -8.00 -1.71 -14.44
N GLU A 6 -7.75 -1.59 -15.74
CA GLU A 6 -7.22 -2.66 -16.58
C GLU A 6 -5.70 -2.68 -16.58
N GLU A 7 -5.08 -1.53 -16.33
CA GLU A 7 -3.63 -1.40 -16.25
C GLU A 7 -3.06 -2.09 -15.01
N LYS A 8 -1.80 -2.48 -15.12
CA LYS A 8 -1.05 -3.00 -13.98
C LYS A 8 -0.89 -1.91 -12.93
N ILE A 9 -1.24 -2.24 -11.68
CA ILE A 9 -1.04 -1.36 -10.53
C ILE A 9 0.20 -1.83 -9.77
N ASP A 10 1.26 -1.03 -9.81
CA ASP A 10 2.48 -1.35 -9.07
C ASP A 10 2.34 -1.05 -7.57
N THR A 11 1.56 -0.03 -7.20
CA THR A 11 1.37 0.39 -5.81
C THR A 11 -0.04 0.93 -5.56
N LEU A 12 -0.67 0.49 -4.47
CA LEU A 12 -1.91 1.07 -3.96
C LEU A 12 -1.60 1.99 -2.79
N ILE A 13 -2.03 3.26 -2.88
CA ILE A 13 -1.90 4.25 -1.80
C ILE A 13 -3.28 4.46 -1.18
N LEU A 14 -3.42 4.15 0.12
CA LEU A 14 -4.69 4.21 0.82
C LEU A 14 -4.78 5.49 1.67
N PHE A 15 -5.76 6.34 1.34
CA PHE A 15 -6.13 7.55 2.09
C PHE A 15 -7.39 7.34 2.96
N ARG A 16 -7.78 6.08 3.17
CA ARG A 16 -8.95 5.69 3.97
C ARG A 16 -8.50 5.15 5.33
N LYS A 17 -9.43 5.02 6.27
CA LYS A 17 -9.14 4.45 7.59
C LYS A 17 -8.48 3.08 7.50
N GLY A 18 -7.69 2.73 8.51
CA GLY A 18 -6.87 1.53 8.52
C GLY A 18 -7.65 0.23 8.37
N GLU A 19 -8.91 0.17 8.77
CA GLU A 19 -9.77 -1.02 8.66
C GLU A 19 -9.98 -1.44 7.19
N VAL A 20 -10.03 -0.46 6.28
CA VAL A 20 -10.17 -0.71 4.83
C VAL A 20 -8.96 -1.45 4.25
N ALA A 21 -7.80 -1.38 4.91
CA ALA A 21 -6.60 -2.09 4.46
C ALA A 21 -6.78 -3.61 4.51
N LEU A 22 -7.57 -4.14 5.46
CA LEU A 22 -7.88 -5.57 5.54
C LEU A 22 -8.89 -5.99 4.47
N GLU A 23 -9.94 -5.18 4.29
CA GLU A 23 -11.00 -5.44 3.31
C GLU A 23 -10.47 -5.55 1.88
N ILE A 24 -9.39 -4.81 1.56
CA ILE A 24 -8.84 -4.75 0.20
C ILE A 24 -7.78 -5.82 -0.11
N LEU A 25 -7.30 -6.58 0.88
CA LEU A 25 -6.25 -7.60 0.67
C LEU A 25 -6.60 -8.66 -0.39
N PRO A 26 -7.83 -9.24 -0.40
CA PRO A 26 -8.19 -10.20 -1.44
C PRO A 26 -8.03 -9.62 -2.84
N LYS A 27 -8.34 -8.32 -2.99
CA LYS A 27 -8.25 -7.64 -4.27
C LYS A 27 -6.82 -7.34 -4.70
N LEU A 28 -5.93 -7.06 -3.75
CA LEU A 28 -4.50 -6.91 -4.03
C LEU A 28 -3.91 -8.22 -4.57
N VAL A 29 -4.27 -9.35 -3.96
CA VAL A 29 -3.82 -10.68 -4.41
C VAL A 29 -4.35 -10.97 -5.81
N GLU A 30 -5.66 -10.80 -6.03
CA GLU A 30 -6.31 -11.05 -7.32
C GLU A 30 -5.68 -10.22 -8.47
N LYS A 31 -5.41 -8.93 -8.22
CA LYS A 31 -4.80 -8.02 -9.20
C LYS A 31 -3.27 -8.03 -9.19
N ASN A 32 -2.65 -8.91 -8.42
CA ASN A 32 -1.19 -9.03 -8.29
C ASN A 32 -0.50 -7.70 -7.92
N ILE A 33 -1.12 -6.92 -7.04
CA ILE A 33 -0.60 -5.64 -6.55
C ILE A 33 0.33 -5.94 -5.38
N LYS A 34 1.62 -5.60 -5.53
CA LYS A 34 2.66 -6.02 -4.57
C LYS A 34 3.03 -4.98 -3.54
N ASN A 35 2.51 -3.75 -3.64
CA ASN A 35 2.80 -2.68 -2.69
C ASN A 35 1.51 -2.03 -2.18
N LEU A 36 1.34 -2.00 -0.87
CA LEU A 36 0.27 -1.28 -0.17
C LEU A 36 0.90 -0.22 0.75
N CYS A 37 0.52 1.05 0.56
CA CYS A 37 0.99 2.17 1.36
C CYS A 37 -0.18 2.87 2.04
N LEU A 38 -0.26 2.81 3.37
CA LEU A 38 -1.19 3.61 4.15
C LEU A 38 -0.60 4.99 4.39
N GLN A 39 -1.33 6.01 3.96
CA GLN A 39 -0.90 7.40 4.00
C GLN A 39 -0.65 7.88 5.45
N LEU A 40 0.05 8.99 5.60
CA LEU A 40 0.37 9.61 6.89
C LEU A 40 -0.84 9.69 7.82
N GLY A 41 -0.66 9.28 9.08
CA GLY A 41 -1.71 9.22 10.09
C GLY A 41 -2.58 7.96 10.05
N ILE A 42 -2.36 7.04 9.10
CA ILE A 42 -3.09 5.79 8.98
C ILE A 42 -2.17 4.61 9.28
N SER A 43 -2.60 3.74 10.20
CA SER A 43 -1.89 2.52 10.59
C SER A 43 -2.86 1.38 10.85
N ASN A 44 -2.42 0.15 10.60
CA ASN A 44 -3.14 -1.08 10.95
C ASN A 44 -2.13 -2.25 11.06
N GLU A 45 -1.81 -2.68 12.28
CA GLU A 45 -0.84 -3.76 12.50
C GLU A 45 -1.36 -5.12 12.03
N THR A 46 -2.67 -5.40 12.14
CA THR A 46 -3.24 -6.64 11.61
C THR A 46 -3.09 -6.70 10.08
N ALA A 47 -3.34 -5.59 9.37
CA ALA A 47 -3.16 -5.53 7.92
C ALA A 47 -1.69 -5.76 7.52
N LYS A 48 -0.75 -5.24 8.30
CA LYS A 48 0.68 -5.45 8.10
C LYS A 48 1.08 -6.92 8.25
N GLU A 49 0.57 -7.60 9.27
CA GLU A 49 0.83 -9.02 9.49
C GLU A 49 0.27 -9.88 8.35
N GLU A 50 -0.95 -9.60 7.89
CA GLU A 50 -1.55 -10.30 6.75
C GLU A 50 -0.80 -10.02 5.44
N CYS A 51 -0.40 -8.77 5.17
CA CYS A 51 0.42 -8.43 4.01
C CYS A 51 1.74 -9.21 3.99
N LYS A 52 2.38 -9.40 5.15
CA LYS A 52 3.61 -10.20 5.27
C LYS A 52 3.38 -11.66 4.87
N LYS A 53 2.25 -12.26 5.24
CA LYS A 53 1.90 -13.64 4.86
C LYS A 53 1.64 -13.78 3.36
N LEU A 54 1.13 -12.72 2.74
CA LEU A 54 0.76 -12.67 1.32
C LEU A 54 1.90 -12.18 0.39
N ASP A 55 3.09 -11.92 0.95
CA ASP A 55 4.22 -11.34 0.22
C ASP A 55 3.84 -10.02 -0.49
N ILE A 56 3.13 -9.16 0.27
CA ILE A 56 2.79 -7.79 -0.12
C ILE A 56 3.64 -6.85 0.71
N ASN A 57 4.42 -6.00 0.04
CA ASN A 57 5.17 -4.94 0.71
C ASN A 57 4.19 -3.93 1.33
N PHE A 58 4.37 -3.66 2.61
CA PHE A 58 3.45 -2.84 3.38
C PHE A 58 4.15 -1.66 4.05
N ILE A 59 3.70 -0.47 3.71
CA ILE A 59 4.13 0.80 4.29
C ILE A 59 2.92 1.40 5.00
N GLN A 60 3.12 2.00 6.18
CA GLN A 60 2.06 2.71 6.89
C GLN A 60 2.59 3.94 7.58
N ASN A 61 1.70 4.89 7.86
CA ASN A 61 2.01 6.16 8.50
C ASN A 61 3.17 6.92 7.81
N ARG A 62 3.17 6.92 6.47
CA ARG A 62 4.16 7.62 5.63
C ARG A 62 3.49 8.36 4.50
N CYS A 63 4.08 9.48 4.08
CA CYS A 63 3.62 10.23 2.93
C CYS A 63 4.53 10.09 1.74
N ILE A 64 4.06 9.45 0.67
CA ILE A 64 4.87 9.20 -0.54
C ILE A 64 5.48 10.48 -1.12
N MET A 65 4.76 11.61 -1.07
CA MET A 65 5.27 12.90 -1.54
C MET A 65 6.41 13.42 -0.66
N LEU A 66 6.33 13.23 0.66
CA LEU A 66 7.39 13.63 1.59
C LEU A 66 8.57 12.67 1.53
N GLU A 67 8.33 11.38 1.34
CA GLU A 67 9.36 10.33 1.23
C GLU A 67 10.15 10.45 -0.08
N TYR A 68 9.50 10.83 -1.19
CA TYR A 68 10.10 10.82 -2.52
C TYR A 68 11.42 11.61 -2.64
N PRO A 69 11.55 12.85 -2.13
CA PRO A 69 12.82 13.57 -2.12
C PRO A 69 13.94 12.83 -1.37
N TYR A 70 13.65 12.21 -0.21
CA TYR A 70 14.65 11.49 0.58
C TYR A 70 15.21 10.28 -0.17
N PHE A 71 14.37 9.58 -0.93
CA PHE A 71 14.80 8.44 -1.74
C PHE A 71 15.54 8.89 -3.01
N LYS A 72 15.06 9.95 -3.68
CA LYS A 72 15.71 10.51 -4.87
C LYS A 72 17.15 11.00 -4.60
N THR A 73 17.43 11.47 -3.39
CA THR A 73 18.78 11.92 -3.03
C THR A 73 19.74 10.79 -2.66
N LYS A 74 19.24 9.60 -2.29
CA LYS A 74 20.06 8.43 -1.96
C LYS A 74 20.52 7.62 -3.17
N GLU A 75 19.91 7.85 -4.32
CA GLU A 75 20.28 7.24 -5.60
C GLU A 75 21.41 8.00 -6.33
N LYS A 76 21.92 9.09 -5.74
CA LYS A 76 23.09 9.85 -6.19
C LYS A 76 24.27 9.63 -5.27
#